data_AF-A0AAP2KRF3-F1
#
_entry.id   AF-A0AAP2KRF3-F1
#
_cell.length_a   1.000
_cell.length_b   1.000
_cell.length_c   1.000
_cell.angle_alpha   90.00
_cell.angle_beta   90.00
_cell.angle_gamma   90.00
#
_symmetry.space_group_name_H-M   'P 1'
#
loop_
_entity.id
_entity.type
_entity.pdbx_description
1 polymer ?
#
loop_
_entity_poly.entity_id
_entity_poly.type
_entity_poly.pdbx_seq_one_letter_code
_entity_poly.pdbx_strand_id
1 'polypeptide(L)'
;MSSPRLDLESVGQAMGLTGAAQQDAINTHKQPYLDLLGFVPPRIEARFGTTGVMDPTMVELQEKIRSYALETPHLEPKMVQIILFGMLLMAGNDAAQTHCIAARRCGASWEELQATINLCFLFRGLPAANRGAHMLASVAARETERANHSSDEQ
;
A
#
# COMPACT_ATOMS: atom_id res chain seq x y z
N MET A 1 4.19 8.00 -8.46
CA MET A 1 3.65 7.01 -9.41
C MET A 1 3.69 5.64 -8.73
N SER A 2 2.65 4.80 -8.79
CA SER A 2 2.80 3.42 -8.30
C SER A 2 3.97 2.77 -9.02
N SER A 3 4.87 2.12 -8.27
CA SER A 3 6.02 1.44 -8.88
C SER A 3 5.52 0.32 -9.79
N PRO A 4 6.11 0.15 -10.99
CA PRO A 4 5.70 -0.90 -11.90
C PRO A 4 5.86 -2.26 -11.21
N ARG A 5 4.95 -3.18 -11.51
CA ARG A 5 5.09 -4.58 -11.08
C ARG A 5 6.28 -5.19 -11.81
N LEU A 6 7.16 -5.85 -11.07
CA LEU A 6 8.33 -6.53 -11.61
C LEU A 6 7.93 -7.92 -12.10
N ASP A 7 8.61 -8.39 -13.15
CA ASP A 7 8.60 -9.81 -13.50
C ASP A 7 9.48 -10.56 -12.49
N LEU A 8 8.84 -11.10 -11.47
CA LEU A 8 9.54 -11.78 -10.38
C LEU A 8 10.19 -13.08 -10.81
N GLU A 9 9.70 -13.74 -11.86
CA GLU A 9 10.30 -14.97 -12.36
C GLU A 9 11.66 -14.68 -12.99
N SER A 10 11.72 -13.72 -13.92
CA SER A 10 12.99 -13.29 -14.53
C SER A 10 13.98 -12.78 -13.50
N VAL A 11 13.51 -11.99 -12.52
CA VAL A 11 14.37 -11.50 -11.42
C VAL A 11 14.85 -12.66 -10.55
N GLY A 12 13.98 -13.60 -10.22
CA GLY A 12 14.32 -14.79 -9.44
C GLY A 12 15.40 -15.62 -10.11
N GLN A 13 15.23 -15.93 -11.40
CA GLN A 13 16.21 -16.66 -12.20
C GLN A 13 17.59 -15.97 -12.18
N ALA A 14 17.63 -14.64 -12.38
CA ALA A 14 18.87 -13.88 -12.34
C ALA A 14 19.56 -13.91 -10.95
N MET A 15 18.80 -14.09 -9.88
CA MET A 15 19.28 -14.19 -8.50
C MET A 15 19.52 -15.64 -8.03
N GLY A 16 19.28 -16.64 -8.88
CA GLY A 16 19.36 -18.05 -8.50
C GLY A 16 18.22 -18.54 -7.60
N LEU A 17 17.09 -17.82 -7.58
CA LEU A 17 15.88 -18.18 -6.84
C LEU A 17 14.91 -18.92 -7.77
N THR A 18 14.19 -19.90 -7.23
CA THR A 18 13.15 -20.62 -8.00
C THR A 18 11.82 -19.89 -7.92
N GLY A 19 11.07 -19.84 -9.02
CA GLY A 19 9.73 -19.23 -9.03
C GLY A 19 8.79 -19.85 -8.00
N ALA A 20 8.91 -21.15 -7.74
CA ALA A 20 8.15 -21.83 -6.69
C ALA A 20 8.45 -21.28 -5.29
N ALA A 21 9.73 -21.10 -4.94
CA ALA A 21 10.11 -20.55 -3.64
C ALA A 21 9.63 -19.09 -3.47
N GLN A 22 9.69 -18.29 -4.54
CA GLN A 22 9.18 -16.92 -4.53
C GLN A 22 7.66 -16.89 -4.32
N GLN A 23 6.93 -17.75 -5.02
CA GLN A 23 5.48 -17.82 -4.93
C GLN A 23 5.02 -18.28 -3.54
N ASP A 24 5.72 -19.25 -2.96
CA ASP A 24 5.44 -19.72 -1.59
C ASP A 24 5.66 -18.60 -0.58
N ALA A 25 6.80 -17.89 -0.63
CA ALA A 25 7.09 -16.78 0.27
C ALA A 25 6.04 -15.64 0.16
N ILE A 26 5.57 -15.33 -1.04
CA ILE A 26 4.47 -14.36 -1.25
C ILE A 26 3.16 -14.88 -0.63
N ASN A 27 2.84 -16.15 -0.86
CA ASN A 27 1.61 -16.77 -0.36
C ASN A 27 1.54 -16.78 1.17
N THR A 28 2.68 -16.96 1.86
CA THR A 28 2.76 -16.93 3.32
C THR A 28 2.29 -15.60 3.93
N HIS A 29 2.57 -14.47 3.27
CA HIS A 29 2.41 -13.15 3.89
C HIS A 29 1.41 -12.21 3.19
N LYS A 30 0.81 -12.61 2.06
CA LYS A 30 -0.05 -11.71 1.27
C LYS A 30 -1.39 -11.34 1.92
N GLN A 31 -1.95 -12.20 2.78
CA GLN A 31 -3.35 -12.09 3.19
C GLN A 31 -3.70 -10.76 3.87
N PRO A 32 -2.91 -10.24 4.84
CA PRO A 32 -3.23 -8.95 5.48
C PRO A 32 -3.31 -7.78 4.48
N TYR A 33 -2.54 -7.84 3.40
CA TYR A 33 -2.57 -6.82 2.35
C TYR A 33 -3.77 -6.98 1.43
N LEU A 34 -4.19 -8.21 1.13
CA LEU A 34 -5.42 -8.46 0.39
C LEU A 34 -6.64 -7.99 1.18
N ASP A 35 -6.68 -8.23 2.49
CA ASP A 35 -7.78 -7.79 3.34
C ASP A 35 -7.85 -6.26 3.37
N LEU A 36 -6.72 -5.61 3.68
CA LEU A 36 -6.64 -4.16 3.84
C LEU A 36 -6.78 -3.40 2.50
N LEU A 37 -6.10 -3.85 1.44
CA LEU A 37 -5.94 -3.10 0.18
C LEU A 37 -6.70 -3.71 -1.00
N GLY A 38 -7.07 -5.00 -0.93
CA GLY A 38 -7.61 -5.76 -2.06
C GLY A 38 -6.56 -6.19 -3.09
N PHE A 39 -5.26 -5.96 -2.82
CA PHE A 39 -4.14 -6.39 -3.65
C PHE A 39 -2.84 -6.36 -2.85
N VAL A 40 -1.79 -7.03 -3.32
CA VAL A 40 -0.43 -6.92 -2.76
C VAL A 40 0.33 -5.83 -3.52
N PRO A 41 0.81 -4.76 -2.86
CA PRO A 41 1.57 -3.72 -3.54
C PRO A 41 2.87 -4.26 -4.17
N PRO A 42 3.29 -3.80 -5.36
CA PRO A 42 4.47 -4.33 -6.07
C PRO A 42 5.76 -4.37 -5.25
N ARG A 43 5.99 -3.35 -4.40
CA ARG A 43 7.19 -3.31 -3.53
C ARG A 43 7.13 -4.34 -2.40
N ILE A 44 5.93 -4.62 -1.90
CA ILE A 44 5.71 -5.64 -0.87
C ILE A 44 5.83 -7.04 -1.50
N GLU A 45 5.25 -7.22 -2.68
CA GLU A 45 5.38 -8.44 -3.47
C GLU A 45 6.85 -8.77 -3.76
N ALA A 46 7.64 -7.78 -4.19
CA ALA A 46 9.09 -7.93 -4.38
C ALA A 46 9.82 -8.24 -3.06
N ARG A 47 9.47 -7.57 -1.95
CA ARG A 47 10.07 -7.89 -0.65
C ARG A 47 9.81 -9.33 -0.24
N PHE A 48 8.61 -9.86 -0.44
CA PHE A 48 8.30 -11.26 -0.14
C PHE A 48 8.98 -12.21 -1.11
N GLY A 49 8.85 -11.99 -2.42
CA GLY A 49 9.44 -12.85 -3.44
C GLY A 49 10.97 -12.81 -3.51
N THR A 50 11.62 -11.82 -2.92
CA THR A 50 13.08 -11.70 -2.90
C THR A 50 13.63 -11.89 -1.49
N THR A 51 13.32 -10.98 -0.57
CA THR A 51 13.80 -11.09 0.82
C THR A 51 13.17 -12.28 1.54
N GLY A 52 11.90 -12.62 1.28
CA GLY A 52 11.27 -13.78 1.91
C GLY A 52 11.87 -15.13 1.50
N VAL A 53 12.57 -15.19 0.36
CA VAL A 53 13.32 -16.38 -0.04
C VAL A 53 14.74 -16.38 0.56
N MET A 54 15.42 -15.23 0.53
CA MET A 54 16.82 -15.12 0.98
C MET A 54 16.98 -15.02 2.50
N ASP A 55 16.02 -14.39 3.18
CA ASP A 55 16.00 -14.15 4.63
C ASP A 55 14.55 -14.17 5.14
N PRO A 56 13.92 -15.37 5.21
CA PRO A 56 12.53 -15.51 5.65
C PRO A 56 12.30 -15.03 7.09
N THR A 57 13.30 -15.20 7.97
CA THR A 57 13.21 -14.77 9.37
C THR A 57 13.09 -13.25 9.46
N MET A 58 13.86 -12.49 8.67
CA MET A 58 13.74 -11.04 8.66
C MET A 58 12.36 -10.58 8.18
N VAL A 59 11.79 -11.20 7.13
CA VAL A 59 10.44 -10.87 6.67
C VAL A 59 9.41 -11.16 7.75
N GLU A 60 9.50 -12.30 8.43
CA GLU A 60 8.59 -12.65 9.52
C GLU A 60 8.65 -11.62 10.67
N LEU A 61 9.85 -11.19 11.06
CA LEU A 61 10.04 -10.16 12.08
C LEU A 61 9.44 -8.81 11.65
N GLN A 62 9.67 -8.40 10.41
CA GLN A 62 9.11 -7.17 9.86
C GLN A 62 7.57 -7.21 9.84
N GLU A 63 6.98 -8.33 9.43
CA GLU A 63 5.52 -8.47 9.38
C GLU A 63 4.89 -8.50 10.78
N LYS A 64 5.52 -9.16 11.76
CA LYS A 64 5.05 -9.14 13.15
C LYS A 64 5.06 -7.73 13.73
N ILE A 65 6.15 -6.99 13.55
CA ILE A 65 6.26 -5.61 14.02
C ILE A 65 5.25 -4.71 13.29
N ARG A 66 5.12 -4.87 11.96
CA ARG A 66 4.18 -4.10 11.15
C ARG A 66 2.74 -4.32 11.61
N SER A 67 2.30 -5.56 11.75
CA SER A 67 0.93 -5.87 12.18
C SER A 67 0.68 -5.37 13.60
N TYR A 68 1.59 -5.63 14.54
CA TYR A 68 1.45 -5.14 15.92
C TYR A 68 1.33 -3.61 16.01
N ALA A 69 2.13 -2.87 15.24
CA ALA A 69 2.07 -1.41 15.23
C ALA A 69 0.80 -0.85 14.57
N LEU A 70 0.24 -1.55 13.58
CA LEU A 70 -0.99 -1.16 12.89
C LEU A 70 -2.25 -1.53 13.67
N GLU A 71 -2.22 -2.65 14.38
CA GLU A 71 -3.33 -3.17 15.21
C GLU A 71 -3.27 -2.56 16.61
N THR A 72 -3.50 -1.25 16.69
CA THR A 72 -3.57 -0.55 17.97
C THR A 72 -4.99 -0.56 18.54
N PRO A 73 -5.18 -0.82 19.85
CA PRO A 73 -6.49 -0.75 20.48
C PRO A 73 -6.98 0.69 20.71
N HIS A 74 -6.14 1.70 20.43
CA HIS A 74 -6.42 3.10 20.73
C HIS A 74 -6.93 3.91 19.53
N LEU A 75 -6.79 3.39 18.31
CA LEU A 75 -7.21 4.07 17.08
C LEU A 75 -7.94 3.09 16.18
N GLU A 76 -9.08 3.50 15.66
CA GLU A 76 -9.78 2.71 14.65
C GLU A 76 -8.96 2.57 13.37
N PRO A 77 -9.12 1.46 12.61
CA PRO A 77 -8.36 1.23 11.37
C PRO A 77 -8.41 2.40 10.39
N LYS A 78 -9.58 3.05 10.23
CA LYS A 78 -9.74 4.24 9.39
C LYS A 78 -8.78 5.35 9.81
N MET A 79 -8.73 5.67 11.09
CA MET A 79 -7.88 6.73 11.63
C MET A 79 -6.40 6.38 11.50
N VAL A 80 -6.01 5.13 11.75
CA VAL A 80 -4.63 4.65 11.54
C VAL A 80 -4.19 4.90 10.09
N GLN A 81 -5.02 4.53 9.10
CA GLN A 81 -4.66 4.71 7.69
C GLN A 81 -4.60 6.19 7.27
N ILE A 82 -5.49 7.04 7.80
CA ILE A 82 -5.46 8.50 7.56
C ILE A 82 -4.16 9.11 8.12
N ILE A 83 -3.76 8.73 9.34
CA ILE A 83 -2.51 9.20 9.96
C ILE A 83 -1.31 8.79 9.11
N LEU A 84 -1.25 7.52 8.68
CA LEU A 84 -0.16 7.03 7.84
C LEU A 84 -0.12 7.70 6.46
N PHE A 85 -1.29 7.96 5.87
CA PHE A 85 -1.40 8.75 4.64
C PHE A 85 -0.76 10.13 4.82
N GLY A 86 -1.13 10.86 5.89
CA GLY A 86 -0.57 12.17 6.20
C GLY A 86 0.94 12.13 6.46
N MET A 87 1.42 11.20 7.30
CA MET A 87 2.84 11.02 7.62
C MET A 87 3.69 10.76 6.37
N LEU A 88 3.22 9.89 5.47
CA LEU A 88 3.95 9.56 4.25
C LEU A 88 3.87 10.68 3.22
N LEU A 89 2.74 11.38 3.12
CA LEU A 89 2.63 12.57 2.27
C LEU A 89 3.59 13.68 2.75
N MET A 90 3.68 13.88 4.07
CA MET A 90 4.65 14.77 4.69
C MET A 90 6.09 14.38 4.41
N ALA A 91 6.39 13.09 4.33
CA ALA A 91 7.70 12.59 3.92
C ALA A 91 7.93 12.67 2.40
N GLY A 92 6.91 12.99 1.60
CA GLY A 92 6.97 12.92 0.13
C GLY A 92 7.07 11.50 -0.41
N ASN A 93 6.67 10.51 0.39
CA ASN A 93 6.77 9.09 0.05
C ASN A 93 5.54 8.65 -0.76
N ASP A 94 5.79 8.04 -1.92
CA ASP A 94 4.73 7.54 -2.81
C ASP A 94 3.87 6.43 -2.18
N ALA A 95 4.34 5.78 -1.11
CA ALA A 95 3.54 4.86 -0.30
C ALA A 95 2.31 5.54 0.34
N ALA A 96 2.27 6.87 0.43
CA ALA A 96 1.09 7.61 0.87
C ALA A 96 -0.17 7.21 0.07
N GLN A 97 -0.02 6.94 -1.23
CA GLN A 97 -1.15 6.51 -2.06
C GLN A 97 -1.73 5.16 -1.60
N THR A 98 -0.88 4.23 -1.12
CA THR A 98 -1.35 2.94 -0.58
C THR A 98 -2.19 3.14 0.68
N HIS A 99 -1.79 4.06 1.56
CA HIS A 99 -2.56 4.37 2.76
C HIS A 99 -3.81 5.20 2.48
N CYS A 100 -3.81 6.02 1.42
CA CYS A 100 -5.04 6.64 0.91
C CYS A 100 -6.06 5.57 0.47
N ILE A 101 -5.64 4.54 -0.26
CA ILE A 101 -6.50 3.41 -0.67
C ILE A 101 -6.99 2.63 0.56
N ALA A 102 -6.09 2.33 1.50
CA ALA A 102 -6.44 1.62 2.73
C ALA A 102 -7.50 2.40 3.53
N ALA A 103 -7.30 3.71 3.70
CA ALA A 103 -8.25 4.59 4.38
C ALA A 103 -9.63 4.55 3.71
N ARG A 104 -9.69 4.64 2.37
CA ARG A 104 -10.94 4.52 1.58
C ARG A 104 -11.66 3.20 1.85
N ARG A 105 -10.93 2.08 1.85
CA ARG A 105 -11.49 0.75 2.14
C ARG A 105 -11.94 0.61 3.59
N CYS A 106 -11.34 1.34 4.52
CA CYS A 106 -11.80 1.48 5.90
C CYS A 106 -12.94 2.51 6.07
N GLY A 107 -13.50 3.04 4.98
CA GLY A 107 -14.66 3.95 5.01
C GLY A 107 -14.33 5.43 5.12
N ALA A 108 -13.08 5.85 4.88
CA ALA A 108 -12.74 7.27 4.84
C ALA A 108 -13.43 7.99 3.68
N SER A 109 -14.00 9.16 3.93
CA SER A 109 -14.57 10.02 2.89
C SER A 109 -13.47 10.76 2.11
N TRP A 110 -13.81 11.30 0.94
CA TRP A 110 -12.89 12.14 0.17
C TRP A 110 -12.52 13.42 0.92
N GLU A 111 -13.47 13.97 1.66
CA GLU A 111 -13.31 15.17 2.49
C GLU A 111 -12.35 14.93 3.65
N GLU A 112 -12.40 13.76 4.31
CA GLU A 112 -11.45 13.39 5.38
C GLU A 112 -10.00 13.33 4.83
N LEU A 113 -9.83 12.78 3.63
CA LEU A 113 -8.53 12.72 2.96
C LEU A 113 -8.04 14.10 2.50
N GLN A 114 -8.93 14.93 1.95
CA GLN A 114 -8.60 16.31 1.57
C GLN A 114 -8.25 17.17 2.78
N ALA A 115 -8.97 17.02 3.90
CA ALA A 115 -8.65 17.70 5.15
C ALA A 115 -7.24 17.32 5.62
N THR A 116 -6.86 16.04 5.51
CA THR A 116 -5.51 15.57 5.83
C THR A 116 -4.44 16.20 4.94
N ILE A 117 -4.71 16.35 3.63
CA ILE A 117 -3.82 17.05 2.69
C ILE A 117 -3.65 18.53 3.09
N ASN A 118 -4.73 19.21 3.48
CA ASN A 118 -4.69 20.60 3.93
C ASN A 118 -3.84 20.76 5.20
N LEU A 119 -3.91 19.79 6.13
CA LEU A 119 -3.03 19.78 7.31
C LEU A 119 -1.56 19.59 6.92
N CYS A 120 -1.27 18.71 5.95
CA CYS A 120 0.10 18.51 5.45
C CYS A 120 0.65 19.78 4.76
N PHE A 121 -0.21 20.57 4.09
CA PHE A 121 0.18 21.83 3.48
C PHE A 121 0.80 22.81 4.48
N LEU A 122 0.34 22.83 5.74
CA LEU A 122 0.87 23.74 6.76
C LEU A 122 2.38 23.62 6.95
N PHE A 123 2.93 22.42 6.75
CA PHE A 123 4.35 22.13 7.03
C PHE A 123 5.16 21.77 5.78
N ARG A 124 4.52 21.44 4.66
CA ARG A 124 5.19 21.05 3.40
C ARG A 124 4.84 21.95 2.21
N GLY A 125 3.88 22.87 2.36
CA GLY A 125 3.48 23.83 1.34
C GLY A 125 2.86 23.20 0.09
N LEU A 126 2.95 23.92 -1.04
CA LEU A 126 2.39 23.50 -2.33
C LEU A 126 2.77 22.08 -2.78
N PRO A 127 3.99 21.56 -2.53
CA PRO A 127 4.31 20.17 -2.82
C PRO A 127 3.38 19.14 -2.19
N ALA A 128 2.90 19.36 -0.95
CA ALA A 128 1.91 18.48 -0.33
C ALA A 128 0.53 18.63 -0.96
N ALA A 129 0.08 19.87 -1.20
CA ALA A 129 -1.21 20.13 -1.84
C ALA A 129 -1.31 19.50 -3.23
N ASN A 130 -0.31 19.74 -4.09
CA ASN A 130 -0.30 19.24 -5.47
C ASN A 130 -0.20 17.71 -5.53
N ARG A 131 0.74 17.12 -4.77
CA ARG A 131 0.92 15.67 -4.74
C ARG A 131 -0.29 14.97 -4.11
N GLY A 132 -0.82 15.52 -3.03
CA GLY A 132 -1.99 14.99 -2.33
C GLY A 132 -3.22 14.98 -3.23
N ALA A 133 -3.54 16.10 -3.87
CA ALA A 133 -4.67 16.20 -4.80
C ALA A 133 -4.53 15.22 -5.97
N HIS A 134 -3.33 15.10 -6.56
CA HIS A 134 -3.07 14.13 -7.61
C HIS A 134 -3.25 12.68 -7.13
N MET A 135 -2.77 12.34 -5.93
CA MET A 135 -2.96 11.01 -5.35
C MET A 135 -4.44 10.70 -5.13
N LEU A 136 -5.21 11.66 -4.62
CA LEU A 136 -6.65 11.51 -4.38
C LEU A 136 -7.41 11.22 -5.69
N ALA A 137 -7.17 12.04 -6.71
CA ALA A 137 -7.75 11.86 -8.04
C ALA A 137 -7.35 10.51 -8.66
N SER A 138 -6.08 10.09 -8.50
CA SER A 138 -5.61 8.80 -9.00
C SER A 138 -6.29 7.62 -8.31
N VAL A 139 -6.61 7.72 -7.01
CA VAL A 139 -7.33 6.68 -6.28
C VAL A 139 -8.79 6.64 -6.71
N ALA A 140 -9.44 7.79 -6.84
CA ALA A 140 -10.82 7.87 -7.34
C ALA A 140 -10.95 7.27 -8.75
N ALA A 141 -10.04 7.60 -9.67
CA ALA A 141 -10.03 7.03 -11.02
C ALA A 141 -9.94 5.49 -10.99
N ARG A 142 -9.06 4.93 -10.15
CA ARG A 142 -8.92 3.48 -9.98
C ARG A 142 -10.18 2.82 -9.40
N GLU A 143 -10.85 3.47 -8.45
CA GLU A 143 -12.12 2.96 -7.89
C GLU A 143 -13.20 2.92 -8.97
N THR A 144 -13.31 3.97 -9.80
CA THR A 144 -14.26 4.02 -10.93
C THR A 144 -13.97 2.97 -11.99
N GLU A 145 -12.71 2.83 -12.40
CA GLU A 145 -12.31 1.81 -13.38
C GLU A 145 -12.70 0.41 -12.90
N ARG A 146 -12.44 0.07 -11.63
CA ARG A 146 -12.83 -1.24 -11.07
C ARG A 146 -14.35 -1.44 -11.06
N ALA A 147 -15.12 -0.42 -10.67
CA ALA A 147 -16.57 -0.50 -10.65
C ALA A 147 -17.15 -0.78 -12.05
N ASN A 148 -16.60 -0.13 -13.09
CA ASN A 148 -17.02 -0.35 -14.46
C ASN A 148 -16.69 -1.78 -14.93
N HIS A 149 -15.49 -2.30 -14.67
CA HIS A 149 -15.13 -3.67 -15.07
C HIS A 149 -15.98 -4.73 -14.36
N SER A 150 -16.36 -4.53 -13.10
CA SER A 150 -17.28 -5.44 -12.39
C SER A 150 -18.72 -5.39 -12.90
N SER A 151 -19.08 -4.33 -13.65
CA SER A 151 -20.41 -4.16 -14.25
C SER A 151 -20.52 -4.83 -15.63
N ASP A 152 -19.39 -4.98 -16.33
CA ASP A 152 -19.32 -5.63 -17.64
C ASP A 152 -19.21 -7.17 -17.54
N GLU A 153 -18.86 -7.71 -16.36
CA GLU A 153 -18.77 -9.16 -16.08
C GLU A 153 -20.06 -9.76 -15.47
N GLN A 154 -21.13 -8.96 -15.30
CA GLN A 154 -22.46 -9.38 -14.84
C GLN A 154 -23.50 -9.38 -15.96
#